data_AF-A0A966WHD2-F1
#
_entry.id   AF-A0A966WHD2-F1
#
_cell.length_a   1.000
_cell.length_b   1.000
_cell.length_c   1.000
_cell.angle_alpha   90.00
_cell.angle_beta   90.00
_cell.angle_gamma   90.00
#
_symmetry.space_group_name_H-M   'P 1'
#
loop_
_entity.id
_entity.type
_entity.pdbx_description
1 polymer ?
#
loop_
_entity_poly.entity_id
_entity_poly.type
_entity_poly.pdbx_seq_one_letter_code
_entity_poly.pdbx_strand_id
1 'polypeptide(L)'
;MQLQSEDSVHIFNKDEIRESLTVTINGEVNKPGRYNFFSRMSAMDLVLMAGGFSEGASLSQIEISRRLRSAGSQSDTSVYAVIKTINLSQGQLAAEIDDELQPFDIVSVRRSPAYKSQLRVSLEGEVLFPGTYTLSGKEERLSDLIKRAGGLRGQAFAQGATLLRTTYTQNFISDTLMITAKNELYKKNNEGS
;
A
#
# COMPACT_ATOMS: atom_id res chain seq x y z
N MET A 1 52.55 6.44 -31.25
CA MET A 1 51.75 5.36 -31.86
C MET A 1 50.55 6.03 -32.52
N GLN A 2 50.28 5.76 -33.79
CA GLN A 2 49.30 6.49 -34.61
C GLN A 2 48.16 5.54 -34.95
N LEU A 3 46.91 6.02 -34.83
CA LEU A 3 45.70 5.21 -35.05
C LEU A 3 45.55 4.83 -36.54
N GLN A 4 44.98 3.65 -36.80
CA GLN A 4 44.72 3.11 -38.14
C GLN A 4 43.22 3.05 -38.45
N SER A 5 42.88 2.81 -39.72
CA SER A 5 41.49 2.58 -40.14
C SER A 5 40.90 1.39 -39.39
N GLU A 6 39.65 1.52 -38.94
CA GLU A 6 38.89 0.59 -38.05
C GLU A 6 39.20 0.71 -36.54
N ASP A 7 40.05 1.64 -36.11
CA ASP A 7 40.21 1.91 -34.68
C ASP A 7 38.96 2.62 -34.11
N SER A 8 38.31 2.00 -33.12
CA SER A 8 37.22 2.61 -32.36
C SER A 8 37.71 3.10 -31.00
N VAL A 9 37.64 4.41 -30.78
CA VAL A 9 37.94 5.02 -29.49
C VAL A 9 36.63 5.28 -28.77
N HIS A 10 36.38 4.51 -27.71
CA HIS A 10 35.25 4.75 -26.82
C HIS A 10 35.70 5.60 -25.63
N ILE A 11 35.17 6.82 -25.52
CA ILE A 11 35.38 7.69 -24.36
C ILE A 11 34.19 7.49 -23.42
N PHE A 12 34.36 6.67 -22.40
CA PHE A 12 33.35 6.51 -21.36
C PHE A 12 33.22 7.80 -20.55
N ASN A 13 31.99 8.27 -20.33
CA ASN A 13 31.78 9.37 -19.40
C ASN A 13 32.15 8.91 -17.98
N LYS A 14 32.91 9.71 -17.24
CA LYS A 14 33.26 9.42 -15.84
C LYS A 14 32.01 9.22 -14.96
N ASP A 15 30.87 9.78 -15.37
CA ASP A 15 29.58 9.59 -14.71
C ASP A 15 28.87 8.27 -15.07
N GLU A 16 29.19 7.66 -16.22
CA GLU A 16 28.71 6.29 -16.58
C GLU A 16 29.49 5.19 -15.83
N ILE A 17 30.71 5.48 -15.39
CA ILE A 17 31.57 4.54 -14.66
C ILE A 17 31.27 4.56 -13.15
N ARG A 18 30.63 5.63 -12.63
CA ARG A 18 30.27 5.72 -11.21
C ARG A 18 28.91 5.07 -10.98
N GLU A 19 28.88 4.06 -10.11
CA GLU A 19 27.63 3.49 -9.60
C GLU A 19 26.71 4.63 -9.13
N SER A 20 25.54 4.78 -9.76
CA SER A 20 24.60 5.83 -9.42
C SER A 20 24.25 5.70 -7.95
N LEU A 21 24.56 6.73 -7.16
CA LEU A 21 24.22 6.76 -5.75
C LEU A 21 22.70 6.81 -5.64
N THR A 22 22.13 5.94 -4.82
CA THR A 22 20.69 5.80 -4.69
C THR A 22 20.28 5.73 -3.24
N VAL A 23 19.03 6.06 -2.96
CA VAL A 23 18.36 5.82 -1.67
C VAL A 23 17.09 5.01 -1.94
N THR A 24 16.64 4.26 -0.95
CA THR A 24 15.45 3.41 -1.10
C THR A 24 14.39 3.84 -0.10
N ILE A 25 13.13 3.88 -0.53
CA ILE A 25 11.98 4.08 0.35
C ILE A 25 10.97 2.95 0.17
N ASN A 26 10.49 2.40 1.27
CA ASN A 26 9.54 1.28 1.29
C ASN A 26 8.40 1.49 2.30
N GLY A 27 7.40 0.63 2.21
CA GLY A 27 6.25 0.63 3.10
C GLY A 27 5.13 1.57 2.66
N GLU A 28 4.51 2.25 3.61
CA GLU A 28 3.31 3.08 3.41
C GLU A 28 3.61 4.47 2.82
N VAL A 29 4.04 4.47 1.57
CA VAL A 29 4.21 5.65 0.71
C VAL A 29 3.52 5.41 -0.63
N ASN A 30 3.21 6.48 -1.37
CA ASN A 30 2.45 6.35 -2.61
C ASN A 30 3.24 5.68 -3.74
N LYS A 31 4.56 5.85 -3.77
CA LYS A 31 5.47 5.27 -4.79
C LYS A 31 6.72 4.68 -4.13
N PRO A 32 6.63 3.50 -3.50
CA PRO A 32 7.80 2.83 -2.93
C PRO A 32 8.78 2.45 -4.05
N GLY A 33 10.08 2.54 -3.77
CA GLY A 33 11.10 2.25 -4.78
C GLY A 33 12.47 2.82 -4.47
N ARG A 34 13.34 2.75 -5.47
CA ARG A 34 14.69 3.30 -5.43
C ARG A 34 14.72 4.62 -6.18
N TYR A 35 15.37 5.61 -5.57
CA TYR A 35 15.49 6.97 -6.09
C TYR A 35 16.95 7.36 -6.18
N ASN A 36 17.26 8.27 -7.11
CA ASN A 36 18.59 8.87 -7.19
C ASN A 36 18.87 9.67 -5.93
N PHE A 37 20.08 9.51 -5.40
CA PHE A 37 20.55 10.29 -4.25
C PHE A 37 21.06 11.66 -4.73
N PHE A 38 20.66 12.71 -4.03
CA PHE A 38 21.18 14.06 -4.22
C PHE A 38 21.89 14.53 -2.94
N SER A 39 22.91 15.37 -3.09
CA SER A 39 23.61 15.93 -1.94
C SER A 39 22.64 16.78 -1.11
N ARG A 40 22.73 16.67 0.24
CA ARG A 40 21.85 17.37 1.20
C ARG A 40 20.38 17.00 1.12
N MET A 41 20.08 15.87 0.51
CA MET A 41 18.72 15.36 0.45
C MET A 41 18.27 14.85 1.83
N SER A 42 17.14 15.33 2.30
CA SER A 42 16.52 14.88 3.55
C SER A 42 15.65 13.64 3.35
N ALA A 43 15.32 12.95 4.44
CA ALA A 43 14.33 11.88 4.40
C ALA A 43 12.93 12.40 4.02
N MET A 44 12.59 13.66 4.31
CA MET A 44 11.35 14.26 3.83
C MET A 44 11.35 14.44 2.31
N ASP A 45 12.46 14.89 1.73
CA ASP A 45 12.58 15.01 0.27
C ASP A 45 12.32 13.66 -0.41
N LEU A 46 12.81 12.57 0.19
CA LEU A 46 12.57 11.22 -0.33
C LEU A 46 11.10 10.81 -0.25
N VAL A 47 10.43 11.13 0.86
CA VAL A 47 8.99 10.92 1.02
C VAL A 47 8.21 11.72 -0.02
N LEU A 48 8.57 12.99 -0.27
CA LEU A 48 7.92 13.84 -1.26
C LEU A 48 8.11 13.32 -2.69
N MET A 49 9.32 12.89 -3.05
CA MET A 49 9.58 12.24 -4.35
C MET A 49 8.79 10.93 -4.51
N ALA A 50 8.57 10.21 -3.41
CA ALA A 50 7.69 9.04 -3.38
C ALA A 50 6.19 9.39 -3.44
N GLY A 51 5.83 10.67 -3.63
CA GLY A 51 4.47 11.14 -3.72
C GLY A 51 3.79 11.33 -2.36
N GLY A 52 4.56 11.38 -1.27
CA GLY A 52 4.05 11.49 0.09
C GLY A 52 3.69 10.14 0.74
N PHE A 53 3.27 10.23 1.99
CA PHE A 53 2.78 9.09 2.76
C PHE A 53 1.44 8.58 2.20
N SER A 54 1.20 7.26 2.30
CA SER A 54 -0.13 6.70 2.05
C SER A 54 -1.06 6.96 3.25
N GLU A 55 -2.36 6.80 3.06
CA GLU A 55 -3.37 6.97 4.13
C GLU A 55 -3.12 6.04 5.34
N GLY A 56 -2.50 4.88 5.09
CA GLY A 56 -2.19 3.89 6.12
C GLY A 56 -0.87 4.08 6.85
N ALA A 57 -0.11 5.14 6.55
CA ALA A 57 1.22 5.35 7.09
C ALA A 57 1.23 5.60 8.60
N SER A 58 2.18 4.96 9.30
CA SER A 58 2.50 5.22 10.69
C SER A 58 3.58 6.31 10.77
N LEU A 59 3.16 7.54 11.00
CA LEU A 59 4.09 8.67 11.14
C LEU A 59 4.91 8.61 12.44
N SER A 60 4.53 7.76 13.39
CA SER A 60 5.24 7.51 14.65
C SER A 60 6.46 6.60 14.51
N GLN A 61 6.56 5.85 13.41
CA GLN A 61 7.51 4.76 13.26
C GLN A 61 8.09 4.73 11.85
N ILE A 62 8.85 5.79 11.55
CA ILE A 62 9.66 5.88 10.34
C ILE A 62 11.09 5.48 10.70
N GLU A 63 11.67 4.55 9.97
CA GLU A 63 13.02 4.03 10.23
C GLU A 63 13.97 4.42 9.10
N ILE A 64 15.11 5.03 9.42
CA ILE A 64 16.22 5.22 8.50
C ILE A 64 17.29 4.20 8.86
N SER A 65 17.57 3.29 7.93
CA SER A 65 18.62 2.29 8.05
C SER A 65 19.82 2.71 7.22
N ARG A 66 20.96 2.90 7.88
CA ARG A 66 22.22 3.32 7.29
C ARG A 66 23.27 2.26 7.45
N ARG A 67 23.87 1.82 6.34
CA ARG A 67 24.94 0.82 6.39
C ARG A 67 26.19 1.37 7.07
N LEU A 68 26.82 0.57 7.92
CA LEU A 68 28.15 0.87 8.44
C LEU A 68 29.19 0.40 7.43
N ARG A 69 29.98 1.35 6.90
CA ARG A 69 31.16 1.00 6.11
C ARG A 69 32.37 1.06 7.04
N SER A 70 32.81 -0.10 7.54
CA SER A 70 34.09 -0.23 8.23
C SER A 70 35.23 -0.12 7.22
N ALA A 71 35.52 1.09 6.75
CA ALA A 71 36.67 1.35 5.90
C ALA A 71 37.95 1.21 6.76
N GLY A 72 38.57 0.03 6.74
CA GLY A 72 39.87 -0.23 7.38
C GLY A 72 39.85 -1.08 8.65
N SER A 73 38.74 -1.68 9.05
CA SER A 73 38.71 -2.55 10.25
C SER A 73 39.20 -3.96 9.91
N GLN A 74 40.34 -4.37 10.48
CA GLN A 74 40.81 -5.76 10.56
C GLN A 74 40.04 -6.55 11.64
N SER A 75 38.77 -6.22 11.90
CA SER A 75 37.98 -6.78 12.99
C SER A 75 36.57 -7.08 12.54
N ASP A 76 36.19 -8.35 12.72
CA ASP A 76 34.87 -8.91 12.45
C ASP A 76 33.84 -8.21 13.34
N THR A 77 33.18 -7.19 12.78
CA THR A 77 32.18 -6.39 13.51
C THR A 77 30.81 -6.93 13.16
N SER A 78 30.07 -7.40 14.17
CA SER A 78 28.73 -8.00 14.01
C SER A 78 27.61 -7.02 13.68
N VAL A 79 27.91 -5.72 13.58
CA VAL A 79 26.93 -4.64 13.35
C VAL A 79 27.01 -4.15 11.91
N TYR A 80 25.94 -4.38 11.14
CA TYR A 80 25.89 -4.08 9.71
C TYR A 80 25.23 -2.72 9.37
N ALA A 81 24.40 -2.18 10.28
CA ALA A 81 23.66 -0.94 10.05
C ALA A 81 23.33 -0.21 11.35
N VAL A 82 23.18 1.11 11.25
CA VAL A 82 22.59 1.99 12.26
C VAL A 82 21.14 2.25 11.87
N ILE A 83 20.22 2.05 12.81
CA ILE A 83 18.80 2.33 12.62
C ILE A 83 18.46 3.57 13.45
N LYS A 84 17.92 4.59 12.79
CA LYS A 84 17.34 5.77 13.43
C LYS A 84 15.82 5.73 13.27
N THR A 85 15.09 5.92 14.36
CA THR A 85 13.63 6.00 14.34
C THR A 85 13.18 7.45 14.49
N ILE A 86 12.23 7.87 13.65
CA ILE A 86 11.62 9.19 13.63
C ILE A 86 10.14 9.05 13.96
N ASN A 87 9.65 9.96 14.80
CA ASN A 87 8.27 10.04 15.23
C ASN A 87 7.72 11.45 14.96
N LEU A 88 6.71 11.55 14.10
CA LEU A 88 6.07 12.81 13.69
C LEU A 88 4.66 12.97 14.25
N SER A 89 4.27 12.18 15.25
CA SER A 89 2.89 12.11 15.76
C SER A 89 2.42 13.37 16.49
N GLN A 90 3.32 14.29 16.83
CA GLN A 90 3.03 15.43 17.70
C GLN A 90 3.03 16.76 16.93
N GLY A 91 2.06 16.98 16.03
CA GLY A 91 1.85 18.28 15.40
C GLY A 91 3.03 18.80 14.57
N GLN A 92 4.10 18.02 14.43
CA GLN A 92 5.23 18.28 13.57
C GLN A 92 4.77 18.02 12.15
N LEU A 93 4.74 19.09 11.36
CA LEU A 93 4.45 18.99 9.94
C LEU A 93 5.53 18.09 9.31
N ALA A 94 5.14 17.35 8.27
CA ALA A 94 6.03 16.53 7.46
C ALA A 94 7.34 17.27 7.07
N ALA A 95 7.30 18.61 6.98
CA ALA A 95 8.46 19.47 6.71
C ALA A 95 9.65 19.36 7.70
N GLU A 96 9.52 18.68 8.85
CA GLU A 96 10.59 18.64 9.86
C GLU A 96 11.45 17.36 9.87
N ILE A 97 11.29 16.43 8.92
CA ILE A 97 12.31 15.36 8.79
C ILE A 97 13.56 15.91 8.09
N ASP A 98 14.36 16.69 8.82
CA ASP A 98 15.63 17.28 8.34
C ASP A 98 16.81 16.30 8.45
N ASP A 99 16.52 15.01 8.60
CA ASP A 99 17.54 13.97 8.60
C ASP A 99 18.15 13.83 7.21
N GLU A 100 19.35 14.38 7.04
CA GLU A 100 20.14 14.24 5.83
C GLU A 100 20.46 12.76 5.58
N LEU A 101 20.01 12.28 4.41
CA LEU A 101 20.26 10.93 3.96
C LEU A 101 21.71 10.80 3.46
N GLN A 102 22.21 9.57 3.56
CA GLN A 102 23.45 9.16 2.93
C GLN A 102 23.17 8.22 1.77
N PRO A 103 24.12 8.10 0.82
CA PRO A 103 23.99 7.11 -0.23
C PRO A 103 23.70 5.72 0.34
N PHE A 104 22.73 5.05 -0.28
CA PHE A 104 22.26 3.71 0.01
C PHE A 104 21.49 3.57 1.33
N ASP A 105 21.08 4.68 1.95
CA ASP A 105 20.13 4.66 3.06
C ASP A 105 18.77 4.08 2.62
N ILE A 106 18.11 3.41 3.56
CA ILE A 106 16.78 2.84 3.40
C ILE A 106 15.83 3.52 4.38
N VAL A 107 14.84 4.23 3.86
CA VAL A 107 13.73 4.81 4.63
C VAL A 107 12.55 3.86 4.61
N SER A 108 12.09 3.41 5.78
CA SER A 108 10.99 2.46 5.91
C SER A 108 9.83 3.11 6.66
N VAL A 109 8.67 3.22 6.00
CA VAL A 109 7.45 3.78 6.59
C VAL A 109 6.51 2.64 6.94
N ARG A 110 6.31 2.37 8.24
CA ARG A 110 5.45 1.26 8.68
C ARG A 110 3.97 1.57 8.50
N ARG A 111 3.17 0.52 8.36
CA ARG A 111 1.70 0.66 8.39
C ARG A 111 1.22 0.89 9.81
N SER A 112 0.35 1.90 9.97
CA SER A 112 -0.31 2.19 11.23
C SER A 112 -1.17 0.99 11.64
N PRO A 113 -0.93 0.39 12.82
CA PRO A 113 -1.77 -0.70 13.33
C PRO A 113 -3.23 -0.28 13.54
N ALA A 114 -3.44 1.02 13.81
CA ALA A 114 -4.75 1.63 13.99
C ALA A 114 -5.49 1.87 12.67
N TYR A 115 -4.78 1.89 11.54
CA TYR A 115 -5.41 2.15 10.24
C TYR A 115 -6.26 0.96 9.77
N LYS A 116 -7.53 1.24 9.48
CA LYS A 116 -8.48 0.31 8.86
C LYS A 116 -9.11 0.99 7.67
N SER A 117 -8.96 0.41 6.49
CA SER A 117 -9.71 0.84 5.31
C SER A 117 -11.21 0.61 5.55
N GLN A 118 -12.03 1.54 5.09
CA GLN A 118 -13.48 1.42 5.17
C GLN A 118 -13.95 0.17 4.40
N LEU A 119 -14.62 -0.74 5.11
CA LEU A 119 -15.27 -1.91 4.49
C LEU A 119 -16.68 -1.52 4.09
N ARG A 120 -17.12 -1.94 2.90
CA ARG A 120 -18.44 -1.60 2.34
C ARG A 120 -19.25 -2.85 2.06
N VAL A 121 -20.55 -2.76 2.27
CA VAL A 121 -21.55 -3.79 1.96
C VAL A 121 -22.60 -3.19 1.04
N SER A 122 -22.89 -3.85 -0.08
CA SER A 122 -24.03 -3.49 -0.94
C SER A 122 -25.29 -4.17 -0.42
N LEU A 123 -26.35 -3.40 -0.19
CA LEU A 123 -27.69 -3.90 0.11
C LEU A 123 -28.60 -3.62 -1.09
N GLU A 124 -29.17 -4.68 -1.64
CA GLU A 124 -30.05 -4.65 -2.81
C GLU A 124 -31.37 -5.39 -2.51
N GLY A 125 -32.40 -5.14 -3.32
CA GLY A 125 -33.71 -5.77 -3.19
C GLY A 125 -34.68 -5.02 -2.26
N GLU A 126 -35.54 -5.76 -1.57
CA GLU A 126 -36.72 -5.24 -0.85
C GLU A 126 -36.41 -4.66 0.54
N VAL A 127 -35.49 -3.70 0.58
CA VAL A 127 -35.24 -2.81 1.72
C VAL A 127 -35.76 -1.41 1.43
N LEU A 128 -36.01 -0.58 2.45
CA LEU A 128 -36.52 0.78 2.21
C LEU A 128 -35.51 1.63 1.44
N PHE A 129 -34.25 1.59 1.86
CA PHE A 129 -33.14 2.35 1.29
C PHE A 129 -32.01 1.41 0.82
N PRO A 130 -32.11 0.83 -0.39
CA PRO A 130 -31.01 0.06 -0.98
C PRO A 130 -29.80 0.97 -1.25
N GLY A 131 -28.59 0.41 -1.21
CA GLY A 131 -27.36 1.17 -1.42
C GLY A 131 -26.13 0.55 -0.76
N THR A 132 -25.01 1.27 -0.83
CA THR A 132 -23.74 0.85 -0.22
C THR A 132 -23.59 1.44 1.18
N TYR A 133 -23.36 0.57 2.16
CA TYR A 133 -23.17 0.94 3.56
C TYR A 133 -21.74 0.62 4.01
N THR A 134 -21.09 1.58 4.65
CA THR A 134 -19.80 1.36 5.32
C THR A 134 -20.03 0.65 6.64
N LEU A 135 -19.23 -0.39 6.90
CA LEU A 135 -19.17 -1.08 8.18
C LEU A 135 -18.50 -0.19 9.23
N SER A 136 -19.19 0.00 10.33
CA SER A 136 -18.78 0.73 11.52
C SER A 136 -17.75 -0.04 12.37
N GLY A 137 -17.71 -1.37 12.26
CA GLY A 137 -16.77 -2.20 13.01
C GLY A 137 -16.89 -3.69 12.69
N LYS A 138 -16.02 -4.49 13.30
CA LYS A 138 -15.98 -5.95 13.10
C LYS A 138 -17.24 -6.66 13.61
N GLU A 139 -17.92 -6.07 14.59
CA GLU A 139 -19.08 -6.66 15.26
C GLU A 139 -20.42 -6.24 14.64
N GLU A 140 -20.42 -5.41 13.60
CA GLU A 140 -21.67 -4.96 12.95
C GLU A 140 -22.34 -6.13 12.23
N ARG A 141 -23.63 -6.34 12.54
CA ARG A 141 -24.41 -7.45 11.98
C ARG A 141 -25.21 -7.02 10.76
N LEU A 142 -25.59 -7.99 9.92
CA LEU A 142 -26.52 -7.74 8.81
C LEU A 142 -27.83 -7.10 9.30
N SER A 143 -28.33 -7.51 10.47
CA SER A 143 -29.53 -6.90 11.07
C SER A 143 -29.36 -5.40 11.32
N ASP A 144 -28.17 -4.94 11.67
CA ASP A 144 -27.89 -3.53 11.94
C ASP A 144 -27.86 -2.74 10.62
N LEU A 145 -27.29 -3.34 9.57
CA LEU A 145 -27.35 -2.78 8.22
C LEU A 145 -28.78 -2.71 7.68
N ILE A 146 -29.61 -3.74 7.90
CA ILE A 146 -31.02 -3.71 7.50
C ILE A 146 -31.79 -2.62 8.26
N LYS A 147 -31.53 -2.43 9.57
CA LYS A 147 -32.10 -1.31 10.33
C LYS A 147 -31.67 0.03 9.77
N ARG A 148 -30.38 0.20 9.43
CA ARG A 148 -29.84 1.41 8.78
C ARG A 148 -30.46 1.65 7.41
N ALA A 149 -30.83 0.59 6.69
CA ALA A 149 -31.56 0.64 5.43
C ALA A 149 -33.06 0.92 5.59
N GLY A 150 -33.52 1.26 6.80
CA GLY A 150 -34.92 1.56 7.11
C GLY A 150 -35.79 0.33 7.35
N GLY A 151 -35.20 -0.86 7.38
CA GLY A 151 -35.91 -2.13 7.50
C GLY A 151 -36.24 -2.77 6.15
N LEU A 152 -36.89 -3.93 6.23
CA LEU A 152 -37.43 -4.63 5.06
C LEU A 152 -38.76 -3.99 4.64
N ARG A 153 -39.05 -4.01 3.33
CA ARG A 153 -40.38 -3.64 2.81
C ARG A 153 -41.40 -4.73 3.15
N GLY A 154 -42.69 -4.39 3.16
CA GLY A 154 -43.76 -5.33 3.54
C GLY A 154 -43.85 -6.59 2.65
N GLN A 155 -43.37 -6.50 1.41
CA GLN A 155 -43.32 -7.60 0.44
C GLN A 155 -41.99 -8.38 0.44
N ALA A 156 -41.06 -8.07 1.35
CA ALA A 156 -39.76 -8.70 1.41
C ALA A 156 -39.84 -10.13 1.97
N PHE A 157 -39.20 -11.09 1.30
CA PHE A 157 -39.05 -12.45 1.80
C PHE A 157 -37.73 -12.61 2.57
N ALA A 158 -37.76 -12.35 3.88
CA ALA A 158 -36.56 -12.35 4.72
C ALA A 158 -35.81 -13.71 4.72
N GLN A 159 -36.53 -14.83 4.66
CA GLN A 159 -35.90 -16.17 4.66
C GLN A 159 -35.12 -16.46 3.36
N GLY A 160 -35.36 -15.71 2.28
CA GLY A 160 -34.63 -15.84 1.02
C GLY A 160 -33.41 -14.93 0.90
N ALA A 161 -33.07 -14.16 1.95
CA ALA A 161 -31.92 -13.27 1.91
C ALA A 161 -30.60 -14.04 1.74
N THR A 162 -29.77 -13.61 0.79
CA THR A 162 -28.46 -14.22 0.51
C THR A 162 -27.34 -13.25 0.86
N LEU A 163 -26.33 -13.72 1.59
CA LEU A 163 -25.12 -12.96 1.88
C LEU A 163 -23.96 -13.51 1.05
N LEU A 164 -23.46 -12.70 0.12
CA LEU A 164 -22.24 -13.01 -0.62
C LEU A 164 -21.06 -12.31 0.07
N ARG A 165 -20.04 -13.09 0.45
CA ARG A 165 -18.78 -12.58 0.97
C ARG A 165 -17.68 -12.85 -0.04
N THR A 166 -17.10 -11.79 -0.59
CA THR A 166 -15.92 -11.89 -1.45
C THR A 166 -14.68 -12.13 -0.58
N THR A 167 -14.57 -13.30 0.01
CA THR A 167 -13.36 -13.74 0.70
C THR A 167 -12.30 -14.05 -0.35
N TYR A 168 -11.29 -13.18 -0.44
CA TYR A 168 -9.99 -13.38 -1.09
C TYR A 168 -10.00 -13.99 -2.51
N THR A 169 -9.64 -13.11 -3.45
CA THR A 169 -9.16 -13.41 -4.80
C THR A 169 -8.10 -14.52 -4.84
N GLN A 170 -8.51 -15.72 -5.24
CA GLN A 170 -7.84 -16.41 -6.33
C GLN A 170 -8.81 -16.33 -7.50
N ASN A 171 -8.49 -15.54 -8.52
CA ASN A 171 -9.30 -15.34 -9.70
C ASN A 171 -9.49 -16.68 -10.42
N PHE A 172 -10.56 -17.41 -10.11
CA PHE A 172 -11.09 -18.41 -11.01
C PHE A 172 -12.37 -17.84 -11.62
N ILE A 173 -12.38 -17.76 -12.95
CA ILE A 173 -13.53 -17.41 -13.81
C ILE A 173 -14.77 -18.27 -13.46
N SER A 174 -14.58 -19.38 -12.74
CA SER A 174 -15.62 -20.22 -12.15
C SER A 174 -16.60 -19.46 -11.26
N ASP A 175 -16.16 -18.47 -10.48
CA ASP A 175 -17.01 -17.91 -9.43
C ASP A 175 -18.07 -16.98 -10.01
N THR A 176 -17.72 -16.18 -11.02
CA THR A 176 -18.67 -15.36 -11.77
C THR A 176 -19.68 -16.22 -12.53
N LEU A 177 -19.22 -17.33 -13.10
CA LEU A 177 -20.09 -18.29 -13.80
C LEU A 177 -21.02 -19.02 -12.81
N MET A 178 -20.53 -19.36 -11.62
CA MET A 178 -21.31 -20.02 -10.57
C MET A 178 -22.34 -19.06 -9.95
N ILE A 179 -21.99 -17.78 -9.78
CA ILE A 179 -22.91 -16.71 -9.35
C ILE A 179 -24.01 -16.51 -10.40
N THR A 180 -23.65 -16.43 -11.67
CA THR A 180 -24.61 -16.26 -12.77
C THR A 180 -25.53 -17.47 -12.88
N ALA A 181 -24.98 -18.69 -12.84
CA ALA A 181 -25.75 -19.93 -12.89
C ALA A 181 -26.71 -20.09 -11.70
N LYS A 182 -26.28 -19.74 -10.48
CA LYS A 182 -27.18 -19.74 -9.31
C LYS A 182 -28.31 -18.72 -9.49
N ASN A 183 -28.00 -17.50 -9.92
CA ASN A 183 -29.02 -16.47 -10.14
C ASN A 183 -30.04 -16.88 -11.21
N GLU A 184 -29.61 -17.56 -12.27
CA GLU A 184 -30.50 -18.09 -13.32
C GLU A 184 -31.36 -19.26 -12.82
N LEU A 185 -30.81 -20.16 -12.01
CA LEU A 185 -31.58 -21.25 -11.39
C LEU A 185 -32.67 -20.73 -10.45
N TYR A 186 -32.37 -19.68 -9.67
CA TYR A 186 -33.37 -19.06 -8.80
C TYR A 186 -34.47 -18.34 -9.58
N LYS A 187 -34.14 -17.67 -10.71
CA LYS A 187 -35.15 -17.06 -11.58
C LYS A 187 -36.07 -18.10 -12.22
N LYS A 188 -35.51 -19.19 -12.74
CA LYS A 188 -36.27 -20.25 -13.42
C LYS A 188 -37.26 -20.98 -12.51
N ASN A 189 -36.95 -21.11 -11.21
CA ASN A 189 -37.84 -21.75 -10.24
C ASN A 189 -38.97 -20.84 -9.75
N ASN A 190 -38.88 -19.53 -9.98
CA ASN A 190 -39.89 -18.56 -9.55
C ASN A 190 -40.79 -18.06 -10.70
N GLU A 191 -40.51 -18.41 -11.95
CA GLU A 191 -41.35 -18.07 -13.12
C GLU A 191 -42.32 -19.20 -13.54
N GLY A 192 -42.46 -20.25 -12.71
CA GLY A 192 -43.27 -21.44 -13.00
C GLY A 192 -44.41 -21.72 -12.01
N SER A 193 -44.92 -20.72 -11.28
CA SER A 193 -46.10 -20.85 -10.39
C SER A 193 -47.18 -19.84 -10.75
#